data_AF-A0A850HPC0-F1
#
_entry.id   AF-A0A850HPC0-F1
#
_cell.length_a   1.000
_cell.length_b   1.000
_cell.length_c   1.000
_cell.angle_alpha   90.00
_cell.angle_beta   90.00
_cell.angle_gamma   90.00
#
_symmetry.space_group_name_H-M   'P 1'
#
loop_
_entity.id
_entity.type
_entity.pdbx_description
1 polymer ?
#
loop_
_entity_poly.entity_id
_entity_poly.type
_entity_poly.pdbx_seq_one_letter_code
_entity_poly.pdbx_strand_id
1 'polypeptide(L)' 'MSAVFFHCSDDKHVILDRIGTAMDLTDVRVYAEQLARSYMMTPSAEDWRNWAVHVTDDIGTEIFDLPFTAVLGELH' A
#
# COMPACT_ATOMS: atom_id res chain seq x y z
N MET A 1 6.79 18.00 2.55
CA MET A 1 5.77 17.03 2.96
C MET A 1 4.53 17.29 2.13
N SER A 2 4.08 16.29 1.38
CA SER A 2 2.82 16.31 0.62
C SER A 2 1.84 15.35 1.28
N ALA A 3 0.55 15.64 1.19
CA ALA A 3 -0.47 14.69 1.61
C ALA A 3 -0.48 13.54 0.59
N VAL A 4 -0.30 12.32 1.08
CA VAL A 4 -0.39 11.09 0.29
C VAL A 4 -1.42 10.16 0.93
N PHE A 5 -2.08 9.38 0.08
CA PHE A 5 -3.13 8.45 0.46
C PHE A 5 -2.72 7.06 0.02
N PHE A 6 -2.99 6.07 0.88
CA PHE A 6 -2.68 4.68 0.63
C PHE A 6 -3.99 3.90 0.57
N HIS A 7 -4.17 3.07 -0.44
CA HIS A 7 -5.26 2.11 -0.47
C HIS A 7 -4.76 0.77 -0.94
N CYS A 8 -5.27 -0.31 -0.35
CA CYS A 8 -4.94 -1.65 -0.76
C CYS A 8 -6.11 -2.21 -1.56
N SER A 9 -5.87 -2.78 -2.73
CA SER A 9 -6.93 -3.45 -3.50
C SER A 9 -6.42 -4.70 -4.20
N ASP A 10 -7.37 -5.61 -4.45
CA ASP A 10 -7.25 -6.70 -5.42
C ASP A 10 -8.31 -6.54 -6.53
N ASP A 11 -8.41 -7.53 -7.41
CA ASP A 11 -9.36 -7.55 -8.52
C ASP A 11 -10.85 -7.51 -8.09
N LYS A 12 -11.15 -7.67 -6.78
CA LYS A 12 -12.50 -7.90 -6.25
C LYS A 12 -12.91 -6.94 -5.14
N HIS A 13 -11.97 -6.41 -4.36
CA HIS A 13 -12.21 -5.68 -3.13
C HIS A 13 -11.17 -4.57 -2.93
N VAL A 14 -11.59 -3.52 -2.22
CA VAL A 14 -10.73 -2.40 -1.85
C VAL A 14 -10.75 -2.23 -0.33
N ILE A 15 -9.57 -2.28 0.29
CA ILE A 15 -9.31 -1.82 1.65
C ILE A 15 -8.78 -0.38 1.53
N LEU A 16 -9.69 0.58 1.72
CA LEU A 16 -9.33 2.00 1.75
C LEU A 16 -8.77 2.37 3.12
N ASP A 17 -7.52 2.85 3.16
CA ASP A 17 -7.17 3.78 4.23
C ASP A 17 -7.74 5.15 3.85
N ARG A 18 -8.65 5.65 4.68
CA ARG A 18 -9.28 6.96 4.45
C ARG A 18 -8.46 8.11 5.03
N ILE A 19 -7.36 7.82 5.72
CA ILE A 19 -6.57 8.84 6.41
C ILE A 19 -5.31 9.16 5.59
N GLY A 20 -5.38 10.25 4.83
CA GLY A 20 -4.20 10.81 4.17
C GLY A 20 -3.14 11.22 5.18
N THR A 21 -1.89 10.85 4.92
CA THR A 21 -0.75 11.15 5.79
C THR A 21 0.19 12.11 5.07
N ALA A 22 0.57 13.21 5.74
CA ALA A 22 1.59 14.11 5.22
C ALA A 22 2.97 13.50 5.45
N MET A 23 3.73 13.24 4.39
CA MET A 23 5.10 12.70 4.47
C MET A 23 5.98 13.17 3.30
N ASP A 24 7.28 12.87 3.36
CA ASP A 24 8.21 13.07 2.24
C ASP A 24 8.10 11.91 1.26
N LEU A 25 8.16 12.19 -0.04
CA LEU A 25 8.13 11.18 -1.11
C LEU A 25 9.26 10.15 -0.96
N THR A 26 10.38 10.51 -0.35
CA THR A 26 11.47 9.56 -0.04
C THR A 26 11.04 8.47 0.94
N ASP A 27 10.10 8.77 1.83
CA ASP A 27 9.65 7.86 2.89
C ASP A 27 8.40 7.08 2.48
N VAL A 28 7.64 7.58 1.48
CA VAL A 28 6.39 6.99 1.00
C VAL A 28 6.55 5.52 0.62
N ARG A 29 7.63 5.16 -0.08
CA ARG A 29 7.88 3.77 -0.49
C ARG A 29 8.13 2.85 0.69
N VAL A 30 8.96 3.28 1.63
CA VAL A 30 9.26 2.51 2.85
C VAL A 30 7.99 2.32 3.68
N TYR A 31 7.15 3.36 3.77
CA TYR A 31 5.87 3.26 4.46
C TYR A 31 4.90 2.29 3.76
N ALA A 32 4.79 2.34 2.43
CA ALA A 32 3.96 1.42 1.66
C ALA A 32 4.39 -0.05 1.86
N GLU A 33 5.69 -0.31 1.89
CA GLU A 33 6.24 -1.65 2.16
C GLU A 33 5.89 -2.13 3.58
N GLN A 34 6.04 -1.26 4.59
CA GLN A 34 5.65 -1.58 5.97
C GLN A 34 4.15 -1.85 6.10
N LEU A 35 3.32 -1.04 5.41
CA LEU A 35 1.87 -1.21 5.39
C LEU A 35 1.49 -2.57 4.79
N ALA A 36 2.04 -2.92 3.62
CA ALA A 36 1.84 -4.22 3.00
C ALA A 36 2.26 -5.38 3.93
N ARG A 37 3.43 -5.28 4.58
CA ARG A 37 3.89 -6.28 5.57
C ARG A 37 2.90 -6.43 6.72
N SER A 38 2.37 -5.33 7.26
CA SER A 38 1.43 -5.38 8.37
C SER A 38 0.12 -6.11 8.02
N TYR A 39 -0.39 -5.91 6.81
CA TYR A 39 -1.57 -6.64 6.31
C TYR A 39 -1.26 -8.13 6.13
N MET A 40 -0.14 -8.47 5.48
CA MET A 40 0.26 -9.87 5.26
C MET A 40 0.52 -10.64 6.56
N MET A 41 0.98 -9.96 7.62
CA MET A 41 1.21 -10.56 8.93
C MET A 41 -0.09 -10.73 9.75
N THR A 42 -1.19 -10.12 9.31
CA THR A 42 -2.49 -10.24 9.97
C THR A 42 -3.20 -11.52 9.51
N PRO A 43 -3.57 -12.44 10.43
CA PRO A 43 -4.30 -13.65 10.05
C PRO A 43 -5.60 -13.30 9.32
N SER A 44 -5.73 -13.74 8.08
CA SER A 44 -6.84 -13.43 7.19
C SER A 44 -7.03 -14.55 6.16
N ALA A 45 -8.20 -14.60 5.51
CA ALA A 45 -8.50 -15.52 4.43
C ALA A 45 -8.17 -14.96 3.03
N GLU A 46 -7.53 -13.78 2.99
CA GLU A 46 -7.21 -13.08 1.75
C GLU A 46 -6.02 -13.73 1.02
N ASP A 47 -6.10 -13.80 -0.31
CA ASP A 47 -4.96 -14.18 -1.15
C ASP A 47 -4.16 -12.93 -1.52
N TRP A 48 -3.25 -12.54 -0.63
CA TRP A 48 -2.41 -11.34 -0.77
C TRP A 48 -1.58 -11.26 -2.05
N ARG A 49 -1.45 -12.34 -2.83
CA ARG A 49 -0.67 -12.33 -4.08
C ARG A 49 -1.22 -11.42 -5.17
N ASN A 50 -2.53 -11.15 -5.14
CA ASN A 50 -3.19 -10.29 -6.12
C ASN A 50 -3.44 -8.88 -5.57
N TRP A 51 -2.87 -8.55 -4.40
CA TRP A 51 -3.07 -7.26 -3.75
C TRP A 51 -1.92 -6.30 -4.08
N ALA A 52 -2.25 -5.02 -4.17
CA ALA A 52 -1.29 -3.93 -4.29
C ALA A 52 -1.64 -2.77 -3.35
N VAL A 53 -0.61 -2.08 -2.84
CA VAL A 53 -0.77 -0.76 -2.20
C VAL A 53 -0.69 0.29 -3.30
N HIS A 54 -1.76 1.02 -3.50
CA HIS A 54 -1.82 2.15 -4.41
C HIS A 54 -1.60 3.44 -3.63
N VAL A 55 -0.68 4.27 -4.11
CA VAL A 55 -0.36 5.55 -3.51
C VAL A 55 -0.83 6.67 -4.41
N THR A 56 -1.64 7.57 -3.87
CA THR A 56 -2.11 8.76 -4.60
C THR A 56 -1.76 10.06 -3.88
N ASP A 57 -1.73 11.15 -4.63
CA ASP A 57 -1.67 12.50 -4.08
C ASP A 57 -3.06 12.96 -3.53
N ASP A 58 -3.15 14.23 -3.14
CA ASP A 58 -4.34 14.84 -2.53
C ASP A 58 -5.48 15.13 -3.51
N ILE A 59 -5.23 15.03 -4.81
CA ILE A 59 -6.26 15.12 -5.85
C ILE A 59 -6.61 13.75 -6.45
N GLY A 60 -6.00 12.68 -5.94
CA GLY A 60 -6.25 11.29 -6.36
C GLY A 60 -5.43 10.84 -7.56
N THR A 61 -4.37 11.56 -7.94
CA THR A 61 -3.44 11.12 -8.99
C THR A 61 -2.58 10.00 -8.44
N GLU A 62 -2.48 8.89 -9.16
CA GLU A 62 -1.57 7.81 -8.82
C GLU A 62 -0.11 8.28 -8.90
N ILE A 63 0.61 8.07 -7.80
CA ILE A 63 2.05 8.29 -7.70
C ILE A 63 2.77 7.00 -8.10
N PHE A 64 2.38 5.87 -7.50
CA PHE A 64 2.81 4.51 -7.87
C PHE A 64 1.94 3.44 -7.20
N ASP A 65 2.05 2.21 -7.69
CA ASP A 65 1.55 1.00 -7.03
C ASP A 65 2.69 0.09 -6.54
N LEU A 66 2.45 -0.60 -5.42
CA LEU A 66 3.36 -1.59 -4.84
C LEU A 66 2.64 -2.93 -4.70
N PRO A 67 2.90 -3.89 -5.60
CA PRO A 67 2.39 -5.25 -5.46
C PRO A 67 2.91 -5.90 -4.18
N PHE A 68 2.05 -6.58 -3.43
CA PHE A 68 2.44 -7.30 -2.20
C PHE A 68 3.48 -8.39 -2.50
N THR A 69 3.47 -8.95 -3.71
CA THR A 69 4.47 -9.91 -4.20
C THR A 69 5.89 -9.34 -4.26
N ALA A 70 6.05 -8.03 -4.50
CA ALA A 70 7.36 -7.38 -4.46
C ALA A 70 7.95 -7.40 -3.04
N VAL A 71 7.09 -7.28 -2.02
CA VAL A 71 7.48 -7.30 -0.60
C VAL A 71 7.74 -8.72 -0.10
N LEU A 72 6.98 -9.71 -0.58
CA LEU A 72 7.20 -11.13 -0.28
C LEU A 72 8.57 -11.63 -0.77
N GLY A 73 9.05 -11.12 -1.92
CA GLY A 73 10.36 -11.47 -2.45
C GLY A 73 11.53 -11.08 -1.54
N GLU A 74 11.35 -10.04 -0.72
CA GLU A 74 12.34 -9.52 0.23
C GLU A 74 12.24 -10.11 1.65
N LEU A 75 11.31 -11.05 1.88
CA LEU A 75 11.16 -11.70 3.19
C LEU A 75 12.11 -12.91 3.40
N HIS A 76 13.08 -13.10 2.50
CA HIS A 76 14.10 -14.16 2.55
C HIS A 76 15.30 -13.78 3.43
#